data_AF-A0A3A3GGR8-F1
#
_entry.id   AF-A0A3A3GGR8-F1
#
_cell.length_a   1.000
_cell.length_b   1.000
_cell.length_c   1.000
_cell.angle_alpha   90.00
_cell.angle_beta   90.00
_cell.angle_gamma   90.00
#
_symmetry.space_group_name_H-M   'P 1'
#
loop_
_entity.id
_entity.type
_entity.pdbx_description
1 polymer ?
#
loop_
_entity_poly.entity_id
_entity_poly.type
_entity_poly.pdbx_seq_one_letter_code
_entity_poly.pdbx_strand_id
1 'polypeptide(L)' 'MTIANNALTIPGLETVYDALATAIDQAGPDKTELFLVKLALLNANALGNADTFGAHVQAALRDL' A
#
# COMPACT_ATOMS: atom_id res chain seq x y z
N MET A 1 1.61 13.95 25.16
CA MET A 1 2.20 13.33 23.95
C MET A 1 1.05 12.77 23.15
N THR A 2 0.49 13.57 22.23
CA THR A 2 -0.64 13.14 21.41
C THR A 2 -0.09 12.18 20.37
N ILE A 3 -0.43 10.89 20.48
CA ILE A 3 -0.21 9.95 19.39
C ILE A 3 -1.16 10.41 18.29
N ALA A 4 -0.63 11.15 17.31
CA ALA A 4 -1.37 11.41 16.09
C ALA A 4 -1.60 10.04 15.45
N ASN A 5 -2.85 9.58 15.43
CA ASN A 5 -3.22 8.44 14.62
C ASN A 5 -2.92 8.83 13.16
N ASN A 6 -1.76 8.43 12.66
CA ASN A 6 -1.31 8.61 11.28
C ASN A 6 -2.15 7.78 10.28
N ALA A 7 -3.30 7.26 10.71
CA ALA A 7 -4.21 6.50 9.88
C ALA A 7 -4.96 7.46 8.96
N LEU A 8 -4.97 7.14 7.67
CA LEU A 8 -5.81 7.82 6.70
C LEU A 8 -7.27 7.75 7.15
N THR A 9 -7.99 8.86 7.02
CA THR A 9 -9.44 8.88 7.15
C THR A 9 -10.07 8.08 6.00
N ILE A 10 -11.32 7.64 6.15
CA ILE A 10 -12.09 6.94 5.09
C ILE A 10 -11.95 7.62 3.71
N PRO A 11 -12.17 8.95 3.55
CA PRO A 11 -12.00 9.61 2.25
C PRO A 11 -10.54 9.61 1.75
N GLY A 12 -9.57 9.59 2.66
CA GLY A 12 -8.17 9.42 2.29
C GLY A 12 -7.87 8.01 1.75
N LEU A 13 -8.49 6.98 2.34
CA LEU A 13 -8.40 5.61 1.84
C LEU A 13 -9.08 5.45 0.48
N GLU A 14 -10.24 6.08 0.27
CA GLU A 14 -10.93 6.09 -1.03
C GLU A 14 -10.06 6.73 -2.13
N THR A 15 -9.40 7.84 -1.82
CA THR A 15 -8.48 8.51 -2.76
C THR A 15 -7.28 7.60 -3.11
N VAL A 16 -6.71 6.92 -2.12
CA VAL A 16 -5.60 5.98 -2.34
C VAL A 16 -6.07 4.78 -3.16
N TYR A 17 -7.26 4.25 -2.89
CA TYR A 17 -7.84 3.14 -3.64
C TYR A 17 -8.10 3.51 -5.10
N ASP A 18 -8.71 4.67 -5.36
CA ASP A 18 -8.96 5.19 -6.71
C ASP A 18 -7.66 5.37 -7.51
N ALA A 19 -6.63 5.95 -6.87
CA ALA A 19 -5.32 6.09 -7.45
C ALA A 19 -4.66 4.73 -7.77
N LEU A 20 -4.79 3.74 -6.87
CA LEU A 20 -4.31 2.38 -7.12
C LEU A 20 -5.06 1.71 -8.28
N ALA A 21 -6.39 1.81 -8.31
CA ALA A 21 -7.20 1.22 -9.37
C ALA A 21 -6.82 1.79 -10.75
N THR A 22 -6.69 3.11 -10.84
CA THR A 22 -6.25 3.80 -12.05
C THR A 22 -4.84 3.38 -12.46
N ALA A 23 -3.91 3.24 -11.51
CA ALA A 23 -2.54 2.85 -11.81
C ALA A 23 -2.43 1.37 -12.24
N ILE A 24 -3.24 0.48 -11.66
CA ILE A 24 -3.32 -0.94 -12.06
C ILE A 24 -3.84 -1.06 -13.50
N ASP A 25 -4.88 -0.31 -13.85
CA ASP A 25 -5.42 -0.25 -15.21
C ASP A 25 -4.37 0.21 -16.22
N GLN A 26 -3.62 1.28 -15.88
CA GLN A 26 -2.53 1.79 -16.72
C GLN A 26 -1.36 0.83 -16.86
N ALA A 27 -1.02 0.07 -15.81
CA ALA A 27 0.04 -0.93 -15.88
C ALA A 27 -0.35 -2.07 -16.84
N GLY A 28 -1.64 -2.42 -16.88
CA GLY A 28 -2.18 -3.53 -17.63
C GLY A 28 -1.94 -4.89 -16.95
N PRO A 29 -2.73 -5.92 -17.33
CA PRO A 29 -2.78 -7.20 -16.63
C PRO A 29 -1.43 -7.94 -16.58
N ASP A 30 -0.61 -7.84 -17.63
CA ASP A 30 0.72 -8.47 -17.68
C ASP A 30 1.74 -7.85 -16.72
N LYS A 31 1.51 -6.61 -16.26
CA LYS A 31 2.47 -5.87 -15.41
C LYS A 31 1.90 -5.52 -14.05
N THR A 32 0.65 -5.87 -13.75
CA THR A 32 0.01 -5.56 -12.47
C THR A 32 0.83 -6.08 -11.29
N GLU A 33 1.28 -7.34 -11.32
CA GLU A 33 2.09 -7.93 -10.25
C GLU A 33 3.42 -7.17 -10.06
N LEU A 34 4.14 -6.90 -11.16
CA LEU A 34 5.39 -6.14 -11.16
C LEU A 34 5.21 -4.72 -10.61
N PHE A 35 4.12 -4.06 -10.99
CA PHE A 35 3.75 -2.74 -10.49
C PHE A 35 3.47 -2.76 -8.99
N LEU A 36 2.64 -3.69 -8.52
CA LEU A 36 2.26 -3.80 -7.10
C LEU A 36 3.47 -4.12 -6.21
N VAL A 37 4.35 -5.03 -6.66
CA VAL A 37 5.60 -5.32 -5.95
C VAL A 37 6.49 -4.07 -5.88
N LYS A 38 6.64 -3.33 -6.98
CA LYS A 38 7.45 -2.11 -7.00
C LYS A 38 6.85 -1.02 -6.11
N LEU A 39 5.55 -0.83 -6.11
CA LEU A 39 4.84 0.10 -5.23
C LEU A 39 5.04 -0.28 -3.76
N ALA A 40 4.91 -1.58 -3.43
CA ALA A 40 5.11 -2.08 -2.08
C ALA A 40 6.56 -1.85 -1.59
N LEU A 41 7.56 -2.08 -2.44
CA LEU A 41 8.98 -1.80 -2.11
C LEU A 41 9.25 -0.30 -1.90
N LEU A 42 8.65 0.57 -2.72
CA LEU A 42 8.76 2.02 -2.53
C LEU A 42 8.13 2.45 -1.21
N ASN A 43 6.97 1.89 -0.84
CA ASN A 43 6.34 2.14 0.44
C ASN A 43 7.17 1.59 1.61
N ALA A 44 7.78 0.40 1.47
CA ALA A 44 8.70 -0.14 2.48
C ALA A 44 9.91 0.80 2.71
N ASN A 45 10.45 1.37 1.62
CA ASN A 45 11.54 2.34 1.72
C ASN A 45 11.09 3.64 2.37
N ALA A 46 9.90 4.16 2.03
CA ALA A 46 9.34 5.35 2.65
C ALA A 46 9.00 5.15 4.14
N LEU A 47 8.56 3.95 4.52
CA LEU A 47 8.34 3.54 5.92
C LEU A 47 9.66 3.46 6.70
N GLY A 48 10.78 3.12 6.03
CA GLY A 48 12.10 2.99 6.65
C GLY A 48 12.21 1.84 7.65
N ASN A 49 11.20 0.96 7.75
CA ASN A 49 11.13 -0.12 8.72
C ASN A 49 10.65 -1.42 8.06
N ALA A 50 11.57 -2.38 7.91
CA ALA A 50 11.31 -3.67 7.29
C ALA A 50 10.39 -4.57 8.13
N ASP A 51 10.49 -4.54 9.46
CA ASP A 51 9.61 -5.31 10.35
C ASP A 51 8.16 -4.85 10.26
N THR A 52 7.93 -3.53 10.23
CA THR A 52 6.59 -2.96 10.04
C THR A 52 6.00 -3.34 8.69
N PHE A 53 6.79 -3.24 7.62
CA PHE A 53 6.35 -3.68 6.30
C PHE A 53 6.03 -5.18 6.27
N GLY A 54 6.88 -6.02 6.88
CA GLY A 54 6.64 -7.46 7.00
C GLY A 54 5.37 -7.80 7.77
N ALA A 55 5.07 -7.05 8.84
CA ALA A 55 3.83 -7.19 9.58
C ALA A 55 2.60 -6.82 8.73
N HIS A 56 2.69 -5.76 7.90
CA HIS A 56 1.62 -5.40 6.96
C HIS A 56 1.40 -6.47 5.89
N VAL A 57 2.47 -7.08 5.36
CA VAL A 57 2.36 -8.19 4.41
C VAL A 57 1.61 -9.37 5.04
N GLN A 58 1.97 -9.76 6.26
CA GLN A 58 1.29 -10.85 6.97
C GLN A 58 -0.17 -10.51 7.29
N ALA A 59 -0.48 -9.26 7.61
CA ALA A 59 -1.85 -8.81 7.82
C ALA A 59 -2.67 -8.89 6.53
N ALA A 60 -2.13 -8.42 5.40
CA ALA A 60 -2.79 -8.50 4.11
C ALA A 60 -3.04 -9.96 3.68
N LEU A 61 -2.09 -10.87 3.90
CA LEU A 61 -2.25 -12.30 3.61
C LEU A 61 -3.33 -13.00 4.45
N ARG A 62 -3.68 -12.47 5.62
CA ARG A 62 -4.74 -13.03 6.47
C ARG A 62 -6.14 -12.53 6.10
N ASP A 63 -6.22 -11.39 5.42
CA ASP A 63 -7.47 -10.72 5.03
C ASP A 63 -7.86 -11.00 3.55
N LEU A 64 -6.98 -11.70 2.82
CA LEU A 64 -7.14 -12.15 1.44
C LEU A 64 -8.02 -13.41 1.35
#